data_AF-A0A6P1BPJ1-F1
#
_entry.id   AF-A0A6P1BPJ1-F1
#
_cell.length_a   1.000
_cell.length_b   1.000
_cell.length_c   1.000
_cell.angle_alpha   90.00
_cell.angle_beta   90.00
_cell.angle_gamma   90.00
#
_symmetry.space_group_name_H-M   'P 1'
#
loop_
_entity.id
_entity.type
_entity.pdbx_description
1 polymer ?
#
loop_
_entity_poly.entity_id
_entity_poly.type
_entity_poly.pdbx_seq_one_letter_code
_entity_poly.pdbx_strand_id
1 'polypeptide(L)'
;MIPTLQLDPSTLAIWFNANLLNSYRGEERGLEVFTHAANHDLNKLYPILDAAASDMHRAHYYEIISAVWHEKRHFVDFLLTNFGALHVRTYFQMYHNLPPGLKELPKDTPLLLPLDIYADPVKLMGLGEKGEPPAQTLKLARWLRTRKRGLRIDMSPYDGGRGLTEHGGLAQMEAIAYSCQLGLLQYELGTDAIELLHRYSPLPSVQSRRYAWARDFWAHLPPHPGFPVSADIVDMNLMLAIMVASLCGRVFTLAGEPEIPADRTAPSWRLLKLFTAERWDKYAGASSEEIWARVDAKVKELWGFTVEEELQQDWEIESRLLSGLSSADSESVVVRTFAKYHATRKIVIDDFIASPPTYTSISGYMGLLIEGVSPLQIVCSPSGQQGEPAAIPLFDYDFSHLGSHPLLKGWHAVVNPNASDGRGAKISIGFDHDWKSIVTEFSPVTKLLVSGRAQRLMLGAELDRGETLLKKIGFKMKFMPPYDKLDQLVNGDDYRHLTGMDQAKCDFTGEVVSAKDFDFISPWEIRDDRAFRGFLTYIGEQMNSEQMAALTIAKDWSYWLTSKERAKALRSRFGLIP
;
A
#
# COMPACT_ATOMS: atom_id res chain seq x y z
N MET A 1 11.03 -2.07 5.24
CA MET A 1 11.32 -1.15 4.11
C MET A 1 10.02 -0.58 3.60
N ILE A 2 10.00 0.72 3.30
CA ILE A 2 8.91 1.31 2.52
C ILE A 2 9.00 0.66 1.13
N PRO A 3 7.92 0.11 0.59
CA PRO A 3 7.90 -0.39 -0.78
C PRO A 3 8.42 0.69 -1.73
N THR A 4 9.15 0.31 -2.78
CA THR A 4 9.60 1.27 -3.81
C THR A 4 8.44 2.12 -4.31
N LEU A 5 7.26 1.50 -4.44
CA LEU A 5 6.01 2.09 -4.88
C LEU A 5 4.84 1.22 -4.36
N GLN A 6 3.85 1.80 -3.69
CA GLN A 6 2.65 1.08 -3.21
C GLN A 6 1.49 2.03 -2.89
N LEU A 7 0.25 1.62 -3.21
CA LEU A 7 -0.97 2.25 -2.74
C LEU A 7 -1.24 1.89 -1.26
N ASP A 8 -1.47 2.92 -0.46
CA ASP A 8 -1.91 2.76 0.92
C ASP A 8 -3.43 2.91 1.03
N PRO A 9 -4.19 1.85 1.35
CA PRO A 9 -5.65 1.92 1.45
C PRO A 9 -6.15 2.84 2.57
N SER A 10 -5.28 3.17 3.54
CA SER A 10 -5.65 4.06 4.65
C SER A 10 -5.67 5.53 4.24
N THR A 11 -4.93 5.92 3.20
CA THR A 11 -4.90 7.29 2.67
C THR A 11 -5.37 7.41 1.23
N LEU A 12 -5.53 6.27 0.53
CA LEU A 12 -5.75 6.15 -0.91
C LEU A 12 -4.69 6.88 -1.75
N ALA A 13 -3.47 6.93 -1.22
CA ALA A 13 -2.31 7.55 -1.87
C ALA A 13 -1.31 6.50 -2.32
N ILE A 14 -0.70 6.71 -3.49
CA ILE A 14 0.47 5.96 -3.94
C ILE A 14 1.70 6.61 -3.30
N TRP A 15 2.36 5.86 -2.44
CA TRP A 15 3.62 6.24 -1.82
C TRP A 15 4.77 5.66 -2.63
N PHE A 16 5.81 6.44 -2.88
CA PHE A 16 7.00 5.93 -3.55
C PHE A 16 8.30 6.53 -3.00
N ASN A 17 9.37 5.74 -3.04
CA ASN A 17 10.67 6.11 -2.52
C ASN A 17 11.55 6.69 -3.64
N ALA A 18 11.70 8.02 -3.67
CA ALA A 18 12.46 8.72 -4.70
C ALA A 18 13.93 8.32 -4.74
N ASN A 19 14.53 8.03 -3.58
CA ASN A 19 15.94 7.63 -3.51
C ASN A 19 16.16 6.28 -4.20
N LEU A 20 15.25 5.32 -4.00
CA LEU A 20 15.34 4.02 -4.66
C LEU A 20 15.06 4.13 -6.17
N LEU A 21 14.02 4.86 -6.57
CA LEU A 21 13.68 5.05 -7.99
C LEU A 21 14.81 5.71 -8.79
N ASN A 22 15.54 6.66 -8.20
CA ASN A 22 16.63 7.36 -8.89
C ASN A 22 18.00 6.67 -8.76
N SER A 23 18.08 5.52 -8.09
CA SER A 23 19.37 4.88 -7.80
C SER A 23 19.80 3.84 -8.83
N TYR A 24 18.97 3.52 -9.84
CA TYR A 24 19.25 2.40 -10.73
C TYR A 24 20.50 2.63 -11.58
N ARG A 25 21.58 1.91 -11.26
CA ARG A 25 22.90 1.96 -11.93
C ARG A 25 23.47 3.36 -12.13
N GLY A 26 23.10 4.30 -11.26
CA GLY A 26 23.53 5.70 -11.32
C GLY A 26 22.80 6.56 -12.36
N GLU A 27 21.71 6.07 -12.96
CA GLU A 27 20.86 6.86 -13.86
C GLU A 27 19.72 7.55 -13.06
N GLU A 28 19.68 8.88 -13.07
CA GLU A 28 18.75 9.67 -12.24
C GLU A 28 17.40 9.97 -12.93
N ARG A 29 16.88 9.05 -13.74
CA ARG A 29 15.64 9.27 -14.52
C ARG A 29 14.40 8.55 -13.98
N GLY A 30 14.53 7.72 -12.94
CA GLY A 30 13.40 6.94 -12.42
C GLY A 30 12.21 7.79 -11.98
N LEU A 31 12.45 8.96 -11.37
CA LEU A 31 11.40 9.91 -10.99
C LEU A 31 10.70 10.55 -12.20
N GLU A 32 11.46 10.83 -13.26
CA GLU A 32 10.93 11.34 -14.53
C GLU A 32 9.99 10.29 -15.16
N VAL A 33 10.46 9.05 -15.26
CA VAL A 33 9.66 7.90 -15.74
C VAL A 33 8.40 7.71 -14.90
N PHE A 34 8.52 7.68 -13.58
CA PHE A 34 7.37 7.58 -12.67
C PHE A 34 6.35 8.68 -12.94
N THR A 35 6.80 9.93 -13.04
CA THR A 35 5.91 11.10 -13.23
C THR A 35 5.14 10.99 -14.54
N HIS A 36 5.81 10.65 -15.64
CA HIS A 36 5.14 10.52 -16.93
C HIS A 36 4.23 9.28 -17.00
N ALA A 37 4.62 8.16 -16.39
CA ALA A 37 3.74 6.99 -16.25
C ALA A 37 2.50 7.31 -15.42
N ALA A 38 2.67 8.06 -14.34
CA ALA A 38 1.59 8.47 -13.45
C ALA A 38 0.64 9.50 -14.10
N ASN A 39 1.08 10.19 -15.14
CA ASN A 39 0.23 11.05 -15.98
C ASN A 39 -0.21 10.38 -17.29
N HIS A 40 0.19 9.12 -17.52
CA HIS A 40 -0.02 8.39 -18.77
C HIS A 40 0.44 9.19 -20.01
N ASP A 41 1.55 9.91 -19.89
CA ASP A 41 2.14 10.74 -20.95
C ASP A 41 3.15 9.94 -21.79
N LEU A 42 2.63 9.08 -22.67
CA LEU A 42 3.44 8.20 -23.51
C LEU A 42 4.41 8.98 -24.43
N ASN A 43 4.03 10.18 -24.88
CA ASN A 43 4.87 11.04 -25.73
C ASN A 43 6.16 11.46 -25.03
N LYS A 44 6.13 11.58 -23.69
CA LYS A 44 7.33 11.84 -22.88
C LYS A 44 8.05 10.57 -22.47
N LEU A 45 7.33 9.45 -22.31
CA LEU A 45 7.93 8.16 -21.99
C LEU A 45 8.76 7.57 -23.12
N TYR A 46 8.26 7.58 -24.37
CA TYR A 46 8.99 6.94 -25.49
C TYR A 46 10.42 7.47 -25.66
N PRO A 47 10.68 8.80 -25.67
CA PRO A 47 12.06 9.30 -25.75
C PRO A 47 12.96 8.83 -24.60
N ILE A 48 12.41 8.63 -23.39
CA ILE A 48 13.17 8.12 -22.24
C ILE A 48 13.55 6.65 -22.49
N LEU A 49 12.60 5.84 -22.95
CA LEU A 49 12.78 4.42 -23.24
C LEU A 49 13.74 4.18 -24.41
N ASP A 50 13.63 4.99 -25.47
CA ASP A 50 14.49 4.93 -26.64
C ASP A 50 15.93 5.30 -26.30
N ALA A 51 16.11 6.30 -25.43
CA ALA A 51 17.41 6.77 -24.97
C ALA A 51 18.00 5.96 -23.79
N ALA A 52 17.34 4.88 -23.35
CA ALA A 52 17.82 4.06 -22.25
C ALA A 52 19.23 3.51 -22.56
N ALA A 53 20.14 3.59 -21.59
CA ALA A 53 21.55 3.26 -21.79
C ALA A 53 21.81 1.77 -22.13
N SER A 54 20.87 0.89 -21.76
CA SER A 54 20.88 -0.52 -22.14
C SER A 54 19.50 -1.16 -21.95
N ASP A 55 19.34 -2.38 -22.45
CA ASP A 55 18.18 -3.24 -22.22
C ASP A 55 17.84 -3.40 -20.73
N MET A 56 18.84 -3.46 -19.85
CA MET A 56 18.64 -3.54 -18.41
C MET A 56 18.05 -2.24 -17.83
N HIS A 57 18.43 -1.07 -18.35
CA HIS A 57 17.82 0.21 -17.94
C HIS A 57 16.39 0.31 -18.48
N ARG A 58 16.19 -0.08 -19.74
CA ARG A 58 14.86 -0.12 -20.35
C ARG A 58 13.91 -1.05 -19.60
N ALA A 59 14.36 -2.25 -19.20
CA ALA A 59 13.59 -3.17 -18.37
C ALA A 59 13.20 -2.57 -17.01
N HIS A 60 14.12 -1.86 -16.37
CA HIS A 60 13.84 -1.16 -15.11
C HIS A 60 12.79 -0.04 -15.29
N TYR A 61 12.86 0.70 -16.40
CA TYR A 61 11.83 1.69 -16.72
C TYR A 61 10.47 1.05 -16.98
N TYR A 62 10.41 -0.09 -17.67
CA TYR A 62 9.18 -0.87 -17.80
C TYR A 62 8.66 -1.31 -16.43
N GLU A 63 9.53 -1.76 -15.51
CA GLU A 63 9.14 -2.11 -14.15
C GLU A 63 8.46 -0.93 -13.44
N ILE A 64 9.06 0.26 -13.47
CA ILE A 64 8.47 1.49 -12.89
C ILE A 64 7.11 1.82 -13.52
N ILE A 65 7.04 1.89 -14.85
CA ILE A 65 5.81 2.23 -15.58
C ILE A 65 4.69 1.25 -15.20
N SER A 66 5.02 -0.03 -15.21
CA SER A 66 4.08 -1.12 -14.94
C SER A 66 3.60 -1.11 -13.49
N ALA A 67 4.48 -0.81 -12.53
CA ALA A 67 4.13 -0.70 -11.12
C ALA A 67 3.20 0.51 -10.87
N VAL A 68 3.40 1.63 -11.57
CA VAL A 68 2.48 2.78 -11.50
C VAL A 68 1.08 2.41 -11.98
N TRP A 69 0.97 1.74 -13.13
CA TRP A 69 -0.33 1.31 -13.65
C TRP A 69 -0.98 0.25 -12.77
N HIS A 70 -0.19 -0.65 -12.18
CA HIS A 70 -0.65 -1.61 -11.18
C HIS A 70 -1.30 -0.92 -9.98
N GLU A 71 -0.63 0.04 -9.34
CA GLU A 71 -1.18 0.72 -8.16
C GLU A 71 -2.36 1.64 -8.50
N LYS A 72 -2.39 2.23 -9.69
CA LYS A 72 -3.58 2.93 -10.18
C LYS A 72 -4.78 1.98 -10.32
N ARG A 73 -4.55 0.72 -10.69
CA ARG A 73 -5.63 -0.26 -10.78
C ARG A 73 -6.18 -0.58 -9.39
N HIS A 74 -5.31 -0.78 -8.41
CA HIS A 74 -5.73 -0.90 -7.01
C HIS A 74 -6.58 0.28 -6.55
N PHE A 75 -6.18 1.51 -6.87
CA PHE A 75 -6.94 2.70 -6.49
C PHE A 75 -8.37 2.68 -7.05
N VAL A 76 -8.53 2.28 -8.31
CA VAL A 76 -9.85 2.10 -8.93
C VAL A 76 -10.64 1.00 -8.23
N ASP A 77 -10.03 -0.16 -7.95
CA ASP A 77 -10.72 -1.28 -7.31
C ASP A 77 -11.11 -1.00 -5.86
N PHE A 78 -10.36 -0.13 -5.15
CA PHE A 78 -10.71 0.37 -3.81
C PHE A 78 -11.95 1.28 -3.82
N LEU A 79 -12.17 2.02 -4.92
CA LEU A 79 -13.36 2.86 -5.11
C LEU A 79 -14.55 2.04 -5.62
N LEU A 80 -14.32 1.15 -6.58
CA LEU A 80 -15.37 0.39 -7.25
C LEU A 80 -15.93 -0.72 -6.36
N THR A 81 -15.08 -1.65 -5.92
CA THR A 81 -15.55 -2.92 -5.35
C THR A 81 -16.02 -2.77 -3.90
N ASN A 82 -17.01 -3.59 -3.50
CA ASN A 82 -17.47 -3.62 -2.12
C ASN A 82 -16.38 -4.12 -1.14
N PHE A 83 -15.52 -5.04 -1.58
CA PHE A 83 -14.34 -5.46 -0.82
C PHE A 83 -13.38 -4.29 -0.56
N GLY A 84 -13.03 -3.54 -1.59
CA GLY A 84 -12.20 -2.34 -1.49
C GLY A 84 -12.82 -1.29 -0.57
N ALA A 85 -14.11 -1.00 -0.76
CA ALA A 85 -14.83 -0.02 0.03
C ALA A 85 -14.88 -0.39 1.53
N LEU A 86 -15.03 -1.68 1.86
CA LEU A 86 -14.97 -2.16 3.25
C LEU A 86 -13.63 -1.82 3.93
N HIS A 87 -12.51 -1.96 3.21
CA HIS A 87 -11.18 -1.63 3.74
C HIS A 87 -11.08 -0.13 4.06
N VAL A 88 -11.41 0.73 3.10
CA VAL A 88 -11.36 2.19 3.27
C VAL A 88 -12.28 2.64 4.39
N ARG A 89 -13.54 2.18 4.37
CA ARG A 89 -14.55 2.47 5.40
C ARG A 89 -14.09 2.04 6.79
N THR A 90 -13.42 0.90 6.91
CA THR A 90 -12.89 0.43 8.19
C THR A 90 -11.85 1.42 8.75
N TYR A 91 -10.97 1.97 7.92
CA TYR A 91 -10.04 3.02 8.34
C TYR A 91 -10.76 4.31 8.75
N PHE A 92 -11.74 4.79 7.98
CA PHE A 92 -12.52 5.97 8.36
C PHE A 92 -13.28 5.79 9.69
N GLN A 93 -13.82 4.60 9.94
CA GLN A 93 -14.39 4.26 11.23
C GLN A 93 -13.34 4.30 12.35
N MET A 94 -12.10 3.88 12.10
CA MET A 94 -11.00 3.99 13.07
C MET A 94 -10.60 5.46 13.30
N TYR A 95 -10.50 6.26 12.24
CA TYR A 95 -10.20 7.70 12.31
C TYR A 95 -11.23 8.45 13.14
N HIS A 96 -12.51 8.07 13.02
CA HIS A 96 -13.60 8.68 13.78
C HIS A 96 -13.60 8.22 15.24
N ASN A 97 -13.46 6.92 15.50
CA ASN A 97 -13.73 6.35 16.83
C ASN A 97 -12.52 6.30 17.77
N LEU A 98 -11.30 6.17 17.25
CA LEU A 98 -10.10 6.05 18.09
C LEU A 98 -9.76 7.35 18.83
N PRO A 99 -9.71 8.55 18.18
CA PRO A 99 -9.29 9.76 18.87
C PRO A 99 -10.20 10.18 20.05
N PRO A 100 -11.55 10.15 19.95
CA PRO A 100 -12.41 10.40 21.09
C PRO A 100 -12.21 9.36 22.20
N GLY A 101 -12.13 8.07 21.85
CA GLY A 101 -11.91 7.01 22.82
C GLY A 101 -10.58 7.12 23.58
N LEU A 102 -9.54 7.68 22.93
CA LEU A 102 -8.27 7.99 23.58
C LEU A 102 -8.38 9.11 24.63
N LYS A 103 -9.31 10.06 24.50
CA LYS A 103 -9.50 11.14 25.50
C LYS A 103 -9.98 10.59 26.84
N GLU A 104 -10.73 9.48 26.81
CA GLU A 104 -11.28 8.83 28.00
C GLU A 104 -10.27 7.92 28.72
N LEU A 105 -9.10 7.67 28.12
CA LEU A 105 -8.08 6.81 28.72
C LEU A 105 -7.26 7.57 29.79
N PRO A 106 -6.95 6.93 30.93
CA PRO A 106 -6.04 7.49 31.93
C PRO A 106 -4.67 7.81 31.32
N LYS A 107 -4.13 9.00 31.62
CA LYS A 107 -2.83 9.47 31.10
C LYS A 107 -1.64 9.07 31.98
N ASP A 108 -1.91 8.69 33.22
CA ASP A 108 -0.95 8.18 34.19
C ASP A 108 -0.51 6.74 33.87
N THR A 109 -1.33 6.01 33.12
CA THR A 109 -1.06 4.63 32.68
C THR A 109 -0.48 4.61 31.25
N PRO A 110 0.54 3.77 30.97
CA PRO A 110 1.04 3.60 29.62
C PRO A 110 -0.05 3.08 28.66
N LEU A 111 -0.12 3.69 27.48
CA LEU A 111 -0.91 3.21 26.35
C LEU A 111 -0.24 1.98 25.74
N LEU A 112 -0.88 0.82 25.84
CA LEU A 112 -0.40 -0.42 25.26
C LEU A 112 -0.69 -0.45 23.75
N LEU A 113 0.32 -0.79 22.97
CA LEU A 113 0.25 -0.81 21.51
C LEU A 113 0.67 -2.18 20.92
N PRO A 114 -0.10 -2.72 19.96
CA PRO A 114 -1.38 -2.22 19.46
C PRO A 114 -2.52 -2.28 20.49
N LEU A 115 -3.54 -1.43 20.31
CA LEU A 115 -4.61 -1.20 21.29
C LEU A 115 -5.50 -2.44 21.50
N ASP A 116 -5.58 -3.35 20.53
CA ASP A 116 -6.36 -4.59 20.67
C ASP A 116 -5.79 -5.57 21.71
N ILE A 117 -4.58 -5.31 22.24
CA ILE A 117 -3.98 -6.06 23.34
C ILE A 117 -4.82 -6.00 24.61
N TYR A 118 -5.47 -4.87 24.90
CA TYR A 118 -6.32 -4.77 26.10
C TYR A 118 -7.49 -5.77 26.07
N ALA A 119 -7.85 -6.30 24.89
CA ALA A 119 -8.86 -7.34 24.74
C ALA A 119 -8.30 -8.77 24.83
N ASP A 120 -7.01 -8.95 25.16
CA ASP A 120 -6.31 -10.23 25.25
C ASP A 120 -5.63 -10.38 26.63
N PRO A 121 -6.29 -11.07 27.58
CA PRO A 121 -5.78 -11.26 28.94
C PRO A 121 -4.40 -11.92 28.99
N VAL A 122 -4.10 -12.83 28.04
CA VAL A 122 -2.82 -13.54 28.00
C VAL A 122 -1.69 -12.58 27.63
N LYS A 123 -1.93 -11.70 26.64
CA LYS A 123 -0.95 -10.67 26.25
C LYS A 123 -0.74 -9.64 27.36
N LEU A 124 -1.79 -9.24 28.06
CA LEU A 124 -1.68 -8.33 29.22
C LEU A 124 -0.81 -8.94 30.32
N MET A 125 -1.05 -10.20 30.68
CA MET A 125 -0.21 -10.93 31.64
C MET A 125 1.24 -11.01 31.18
N GLY A 126 1.47 -11.30 29.89
CA GLY A 126 2.82 -11.32 29.30
C GLY A 126 3.55 -9.98 29.34
N LEU A 127 2.81 -8.86 29.38
CA LEU A 127 3.36 -7.51 29.55
C LEU A 127 3.54 -7.09 31.02
N GLY A 128 3.17 -7.96 31.96
CA GLY A 128 3.21 -7.67 33.40
C GLY A 128 2.14 -6.69 33.86
N GLU A 129 1.13 -6.42 33.04
CA GLU A 129 0.03 -5.51 33.38
C GLU A 129 -0.93 -6.21 34.33
N LYS A 130 -1.07 -5.67 35.55
CA LYS A 130 -1.92 -6.23 36.61
C LYS A 130 -3.14 -5.34 36.79
N GLY A 131 -4.32 -5.92 36.62
CA GLY A 131 -5.60 -5.22 36.76
C GLY A 131 -6.43 -5.29 35.48
N GLU A 132 -7.73 -5.09 35.64
CA GLU A 132 -8.63 -5.02 34.50
C GLU A 132 -8.45 -3.66 33.79
N PRO A 133 -8.32 -3.64 32.45
CA PRO A 133 -8.33 -2.39 31.71
C PRO A 133 -9.63 -1.62 31.99
N PRO A 134 -9.60 -0.27 32.00
CA PRO A 134 -10.82 0.53 32.11
C PRO A 134 -11.87 0.07 31.09
N ALA A 135 -13.15 0.07 31.49
CA ALA A 135 -14.23 -0.48 30.68
C ALA A 135 -14.28 0.10 29.25
N GLN A 136 -14.00 1.41 29.12
CA GLN A 136 -13.95 2.08 27.81
C GLN A 136 -12.75 1.64 26.97
N THR A 137 -11.57 1.46 27.57
CA THR A 137 -10.39 0.88 26.91
C THR A 137 -10.71 -0.51 26.38
N LEU A 138 -11.34 -1.34 27.20
CA LEU A 138 -11.70 -2.70 26.85
C LEU A 138 -12.74 -2.73 25.72
N LYS A 139 -13.73 -1.83 25.76
CA LYS A 139 -14.72 -1.65 24.69
C LYS A 139 -14.06 -1.28 23.38
N LEU A 140 -13.17 -0.28 23.39
CA LEU A 140 -12.45 0.17 22.20
C LEU A 140 -11.52 -0.90 21.64
N ALA A 141 -10.79 -1.61 22.52
CA ALA A 141 -9.89 -2.69 22.14
C ALA A 141 -10.65 -3.89 21.54
N ARG A 142 -11.80 -4.26 22.11
CA ARG A 142 -12.68 -5.31 21.55
C ARG A 142 -13.23 -4.91 20.19
N TRP A 143 -13.70 -3.68 20.07
CA TRP A 143 -14.16 -3.13 18.79
C TRP A 143 -13.05 -3.18 17.73
N LEU A 144 -11.84 -2.72 18.07
CA LEU A 144 -10.69 -2.73 17.18
C LEU A 144 -10.29 -4.16 16.79
N ARG A 145 -10.28 -5.08 17.76
CA ARG A 145 -10.00 -6.50 17.53
C ARG A 145 -10.98 -7.10 16.53
N THR A 146 -12.27 -6.78 16.64
CA THR A 146 -13.32 -7.22 15.70
C THR A 146 -13.06 -6.66 14.29
N ARG A 147 -12.74 -5.37 14.16
CA ARG A 147 -12.42 -4.76 12.86
C ARG A 147 -11.17 -5.38 12.22
N LYS A 148 -10.08 -5.53 12.99
CA LYS A 148 -8.85 -6.20 12.53
C LYS A 148 -9.08 -7.66 12.15
N ARG A 149 -9.98 -8.36 12.84
CA ARG A 149 -10.35 -9.74 12.51
C ARG A 149 -11.13 -9.79 11.20
N GLY A 150 -12.08 -8.88 10.99
CA GLY A 150 -12.82 -8.76 9.73
C GLY A 150 -11.89 -8.58 8.53
N LEU A 151 -10.99 -7.59 8.60
CA LEU A 151 -9.98 -7.37 7.56
C LEU A 151 -9.10 -8.61 7.36
N ARG A 152 -8.66 -9.28 8.44
CA ARG A 152 -7.85 -10.50 8.33
C ARG A 152 -8.58 -11.67 7.69
N ILE A 153 -9.86 -11.88 8.00
CA ILE A 153 -10.65 -12.96 7.40
C ILE A 153 -10.73 -12.78 5.89
N ASP A 154 -10.93 -11.55 5.42
CA ASP A 154 -11.06 -11.28 3.99
C ASP A 154 -9.72 -11.36 3.24
N MET A 155 -8.61 -11.22 3.97
CA MET A 155 -7.23 -11.46 3.50
C MET A 155 -6.77 -12.92 3.66
N SER A 156 -7.49 -13.77 4.39
CA SER A 156 -7.00 -15.11 4.72
C SER A 156 -7.09 -16.05 3.50
N PRO A 157 -6.05 -16.86 3.22
CA PRO A 157 -6.13 -17.89 2.19
C PRO A 157 -7.28 -18.87 2.47
N TYR A 158 -7.94 -19.32 1.40
CA TYR A 158 -8.83 -20.48 1.48
C TYR A 158 -7.98 -21.73 1.27
N ASP A 159 -7.83 -22.52 2.33
CA ASP A 159 -6.95 -23.71 2.38
C ASP A 159 -7.37 -24.84 1.42
N GLY A 160 -8.68 -24.98 1.14
CA GLY A 160 -9.20 -25.95 0.17
C GLY A 160 -8.78 -27.42 0.36
N GLY A 161 -8.12 -27.79 1.47
CA GLY A 161 -7.51 -29.08 1.72
C GLY A 161 -6.30 -29.41 0.85
N ARG A 162 -5.79 -28.47 0.04
CA ARG A 162 -4.71 -28.70 -0.94
C ARG A 162 -3.70 -27.54 -0.99
N GLY A 163 -3.23 -27.08 0.16
CA GLY A 163 -1.96 -26.33 0.29
C GLY A 163 -1.82 -24.98 -0.45
N LEU A 164 -1.63 -23.90 0.31
CA LEU A 164 -0.86 -22.69 -0.04
C LEU A 164 -1.28 -21.83 -1.26
N THR A 165 -2.51 -21.91 -1.79
CA THR A 165 -3.00 -20.90 -2.75
C THR A 165 -3.86 -19.83 -2.07
N GLU A 166 -3.45 -18.56 -2.21
CA GLU A 166 -4.15 -17.39 -1.65
C GLU A 166 -5.20 -16.89 -2.64
N HIS A 167 -6.48 -17.28 -2.50
CA HIS A 167 -7.58 -16.79 -3.35
C HIS A 167 -8.46 -15.70 -2.68
N GLY A 168 -7.96 -15.07 -1.61
CA GLY A 168 -8.67 -14.03 -0.86
C GLY A 168 -8.90 -12.73 -1.66
N GLY A 169 -9.62 -11.76 -1.09
CA GLY A 169 -9.98 -10.53 -1.81
C GLY A 169 -8.76 -9.72 -2.25
N LEU A 170 -7.74 -9.61 -1.39
CA LEU A 170 -6.50 -8.92 -1.74
C LEU A 170 -5.76 -9.62 -2.88
N ALA A 171 -5.71 -10.96 -2.87
CA ALA A 171 -5.07 -11.71 -3.94
C ALA A 171 -5.80 -11.52 -5.27
N GLN A 172 -7.13 -11.43 -5.27
CA GLN A 172 -7.92 -11.14 -6.47
C GLN A 172 -7.62 -9.74 -7.01
N MET A 173 -7.56 -8.71 -6.15
CA MET A 173 -7.15 -7.36 -6.57
C MET A 173 -5.73 -7.36 -7.17
N GLU A 174 -4.80 -8.07 -6.53
CA GLU A 174 -3.42 -8.24 -7.02
C GLU A 174 -3.38 -8.94 -8.40
N ALA A 175 -4.20 -9.97 -8.61
CA ALA A 175 -4.31 -10.66 -9.90
C ALA A 175 -4.93 -9.78 -10.99
N ILE A 176 -5.95 -8.98 -10.64
CA ILE A 176 -6.54 -7.96 -11.52
C ILE A 176 -5.48 -6.93 -11.94
N ALA A 177 -4.81 -6.32 -10.96
CA ALA A 177 -3.80 -5.29 -11.19
C ALA A 177 -2.61 -5.82 -12.01
N TYR A 178 -2.12 -7.02 -11.69
CA TYR A 178 -1.05 -7.67 -12.45
C TYR A 178 -1.46 -7.99 -13.90
N SER A 179 -2.70 -8.42 -14.12
CA SER A 179 -3.20 -8.72 -15.48
C SER A 179 -3.35 -7.43 -16.31
N CYS A 180 -3.93 -6.38 -15.71
CA CYS A 180 -3.98 -5.05 -16.32
C CYS A 180 -2.58 -4.50 -16.64
N GLN A 181 -1.64 -4.65 -15.71
CA GLN A 181 -0.24 -4.25 -15.89
C GLN A 181 0.41 -4.92 -17.10
N LEU A 182 0.32 -6.24 -17.22
CA LEU A 182 0.91 -6.99 -18.34
C LEU A 182 0.21 -6.64 -19.66
N GLY A 183 -1.12 -6.62 -19.67
CA GLY A 183 -1.89 -6.29 -20.88
C GLY A 183 -1.60 -4.88 -21.40
N LEU A 184 -1.45 -3.90 -20.50
CA LEU A 184 -1.09 -2.53 -20.88
C LEU A 184 0.35 -2.41 -21.39
N LEU A 185 1.32 -3.04 -20.71
CA LEU A 185 2.70 -3.07 -21.19
C LEU A 185 2.77 -3.62 -22.61
N GLN A 186 2.06 -4.70 -22.88
CA GLN A 186 2.03 -5.29 -24.20
C GLN A 186 1.38 -4.37 -25.24
N TYR A 187 0.23 -3.79 -24.90
CA TYR A 187 -0.54 -2.97 -25.82
C TYR A 187 0.22 -1.70 -26.20
N GLU A 188 0.79 -1.01 -25.20
CA GLU A 188 1.45 0.28 -25.39
C GLU A 188 2.89 0.13 -25.87
N LEU A 189 3.65 -0.81 -25.29
CA LEU A 189 5.11 -0.89 -25.47
C LEU A 189 5.55 -2.13 -26.27
N GLY A 190 4.61 -2.99 -26.66
CA GLY A 190 4.87 -4.20 -27.43
C GLY A 190 5.27 -5.42 -26.59
N THR A 191 5.29 -6.59 -27.23
CA THR A 191 5.68 -7.87 -26.61
C THR A 191 7.11 -7.87 -26.08
N ASP A 192 8.01 -7.16 -26.77
CA ASP A 192 9.42 -7.04 -26.40
C ASP A 192 9.58 -6.44 -24.99
N ALA A 193 8.68 -5.54 -24.57
CA ALA A 193 8.73 -4.96 -23.24
C ALA A 193 8.51 -6.01 -22.13
N ILE A 194 7.58 -6.94 -22.34
CA ILE A 194 7.31 -8.04 -21.41
C ILE A 194 8.48 -9.01 -21.39
N GLU A 195 8.99 -9.40 -22.56
CA GLU A 195 10.13 -10.30 -22.67
C GLU A 195 11.36 -9.73 -21.96
N LEU A 196 11.62 -8.44 -22.11
CA LEU A 196 12.72 -7.75 -21.46
C LEU A 196 12.55 -7.69 -19.95
N LEU A 197 11.34 -7.36 -19.48
CA LEU A 197 11.01 -7.34 -18.06
C LEU A 197 11.22 -8.73 -17.43
N HIS A 198 10.72 -9.79 -18.06
CA HIS A 198 10.90 -11.16 -17.59
C HIS A 198 12.36 -11.64 -17.64
N ARG A 199 13.14 -11.18 -18.63
CA ARG A 199 14.56 -11.54 -18.74
C ARG A 199 15.41 -10.96 -17.62
N TYR A 200 15.11 -9.73 -17.19
CA TYR A 200 15.96 -8.99 -16.25
C TYR A 200 15.40 -8.85 -14.84
N SER A 201 14.12 -9.18 -14.63
CA SER A 201 13.51 -9.11 -13.31
C SER A 201 13.54 -10.49 -12.61
N PRO A 202 13.97 -10.58 -11.34
CA PRO A 202 14.08 -11.82 -10.55
C PRO A 202 12.71 -12.38 -10.10
N LEU A 203 11.62 -11.93 -10.72
CA LEU A 203 10.23 -12.27 -10.44
C LEU A 203 9.87 -13.77 -10.39
N PRO A 204 10.59 -14.72 -11.04
CA PRO A 204 10.10 -16.10 -11.11
C PRO A 204 9.99 -16.84 -9.77
N SER A 205 10.65 -16.43 -8.68
CA SER A 205 10.64 -17.20 -7.42
C SER A 205 9.84 -16.58 -6.27
N VAL A 206 9.73 -15.24 -6.20
CA VAL A 206 9.07 -14.52 -5.09
C VAL A 206 7.69 -13.98 -5.48
N GLN A 207 7.58 -13.30 -6.62
CA GLN A 207 6.27 -12.92 -7.17
C GLN A 207 5.48 -14.17 -7.58
N SER A 208 6.14 -15.19 -8.13
CA SER A 208 5.43 -16.37 -8.63
C SER A 208 4.58 -17.09 -7.59
N ARG A 209 4.83 -17.01 -6.28
CA ARG A 209 3.94 -17.70 -5.31
C ARG A 209 2.61 -16.98 -5.07
N ARG A 210 2.62 -15.65 -5.02
CA ARG A 210 1.38 -14.85 -4.82
C ARG A 210 0.52 -14.80 -6.07
N TYR A 211 1.14 -14.90 -7.26
CA TYR A 211 0.44 -14.90 -8.55
C TYR A 211 0.36 -16.30 -9.20
N ALA A 212 1.00 -17.34 -8.63
CA ALA A 212 0.98 -18.71 -9.17
C ALA A 212 -0.44 -19.20 -9.33
N TRP A 213 -1.28 -18.94 -8.34
CA TRP A 213 -2.67 -19.36 -8.40
C TRP A 213 -3.42 -18.68 -9.56
N ALA A 214 -3.09 -17.42 -9.89
CA ALA A 214 -3.66 -16.73 -11.03
C ALA A 214 -3.16 -17.36 -12.33
N ARG A 215 -1.88 -17.75 -12.41
CA ARG A 215 -1.31 -18.51 -13.55
C ARG A 215 -1.93 -19.89 -13.71
N ASP A 216 -2.14 -20.61 -12.62
CA ASP A 216 -2.83 -21.91 -12.62
C ASP A 216 -4.29 -21.72 -13.08
N PHE A 217 -4.92 -20.62 -12.66
CA PHE A 217 -6.24 -20.22 -13.14
C PHE A 217 -6.23 -19.86 -14.63
N TRP A 218 -5.19 -19.18 -15.12
CA TRP A 218 -5.00 -18.83 -16.53
C TRP A 218 -4.93 -20.08 -17.42
N ALA A 219 -4.23 -21.13 -16.98
CA ALA A 219 -4.12 -22.38 -17.73
C ALA A 219 -5.46 -23.09 -17.98
N HIS A 220 -6.51 -22.74 -17.24
CA HIS A 220 -7.86 -23.27 -17.40
C HIS A 220 -8.80 -22.38 -18.22
N LEU A 221 -8.32 -21.22 -18.65
CA LEU A 221 -9.05 -20.29 -19.49
C LEU A 221 -8.56 -20.39 -20.94
N PRO A 222 -9.39 -20.02 -21.92
CA PRO A 222 -9.00 -20.08 -23.31
C PRO A 222 -7.85 -19.09 -23.61
N PRO A 223 -6.93 -19.44 -24.52
CA PRO A 223 -5.90 -18.51 -24.97
C PRO A 223 -6.54 -17.28 -25.62
N HIS A 224 -5.93 -16.12 -25.45
CA HIS A 224 -6.47 -14.88 -26.00
C HIS A 224 -6.47 -14.94 -27.54
N PRO A 225 -7.60 -14.63 -28.21
CA PRO A 225 -7.76 -14.85 -29.65
C PRO A 225 -6.82 -14.00 -30.51
N GLY A 226 -6.31 -12.89 -29.98
CA GLY A 226 -5.34 -12.00 -30.62
C GLY A 226 -3.87 -12.38 -30.46
N PHE A 227 -3.54 -13.47 -29.74
CA PHE A 227 -2.15 -13.84 -29.45
C PHE A 227 -1.82 -15.29 -29.82
N PRO A 228 -0.57 -15.58 -30.23
CA PRO A 228 -0.14 -16.95 -30.45
C PRO A 228 -0.18 -17.74 -29.15
N VAL A 229 -0.62 -19.01 -29.22
CA VAL A 229 -0.76 -19.92 -28.07
C VAL A 229 0.54 -20.06 -27.26
N SER A 230 1.70 -19.86 -27.91
CA SER A 230 3.02 -19.91 -27.29
C SER A 230 3.36 -18.71 -26.39
N ALA A 231 2.55 -17.65 -26.40
CA ALA A 231 2.80 -16.46 -25.58
C ALA A 231 2.32 -16.62 -24.13
N ASP A 232 1.63 -17.72 -23.79
CA ASP A 232 0.96 -17.94 -22.49
C ASP A 232 0.01 -16.79 -22.10
N ILE A 233 -0.55 -16.08 -23.11
CA ILE A 233 -1.46 -14.95 -22.92
C ILE A 233 -2.89 -15.45 -23.05
N VAL A 234 -3.57 -15.45 -21.91
CA VAL A 234 -4.93 -15.95 -21.73
C VAL A 234 -5.94 -14.82 -21.89
N ASP A 235 -7.20 -15.12 -22.20
CA ASP A 235 -8.26 -14.10 -22.20
C ASP A 235 -8.44 -13.48 -20.80
N MET A 236 -7.72 -12.36 -20.59
CA MET A 236 -7.74 -11.64 -19.33
C MET A 236 -9.08 -10.96 -19.08
N ASN A 237 -9.89 -10.66 -20.10
CA ASN A 237 -11.15 -9.94 -19.92
C ASN A 237 -12.19 -10.81 -19.17
N LEU A 238 -12.28 -12.09 -19.54
CA LEU A 238 -13.12 -13.05 -18.82
C LEU A 238 -12.70 -13.20 -17.35
N MET A 239 -11.40 -13.30 -17.10
CA MET A 239 -10.86 -13.37 -15.75
C MET A 239 -11.18 -12.11 -14.94
N LEU A 240 -10.91 -10.93 -15.52
CA LEU A 240 -11.18 -9.63 -14.89
C LEU A 240 -12.65 -9.48 -14.54
N ALA A 241 -13.56 -9.84 -15.46
CA ALA A 241 -15.00 -9.81 -15.21
C ALA A 241 -15.40 -10.70 -14.01
N ILE A 242 -14.93 -11.95 -13.97
CA ILE A 242 -15.23 -12.87 -12.88
C ILE A 242 -14.69 -12.35 -11.54
N MET A 243 -13.43 -11.88 -11.50
CA MET A 243 -12.79 -11.42 -10.26
C MET A 243 -13.40 -10.10 -9.74
N VAL A 244 -13.71 -9.15 -10.62
CA VAL A 244 -14.41 -7.92 -10.22
C VAL A 244 -15.79 -8.27 -9.65
N ALA A 245 -16.55 -9.14 -10.32
CA ALA A 245 -17.85 -9.60 -9.84
C ALA A 245 -17.80 -10.32 -8.48
N SER A 246 -16.76 -11.13 -8.22
CA SER A 246 -16.60 -11.77 -6.92
C SER A 246 -16.25 -10.79 -5.80
N LEU A 247 -15.54 -9.70 -6.10
CA LEU A 247 -15.20 -8.65 -5.13
C LEU A 247 -16.38 -7.72 -4.78
N CYS A 248 -17.36 -7.60 -5.66
CA CYS A 248 -18.56 -6.78 -5.43
C CYS A 248 -19.58 -7.42 -4.47
N GLY A 249 -19.45 -8.70 -4.11
CA GLY A 249 -20.40 -9.35 -3.20
C GLY A 249 -20.30 -8.98 -1.72
N ARG A 250 -19.25 -8.26 -1.30
CA ARG A 250 -18.93 -7.98 0.11
C ARG A 250 -19.78 -6.85 0.68
N VAL A 251 -21.11 -7.01 0.70
CA VAL A 251 -22.03 -5.99 1.21
C VAL A 251 -21.82 -5.79 2.71
N PHE A 252 -21.58 -4.54 3.11
CA PHE A 252 -21.44 -4.16 4.51
C PHE A 252 -22.78 -4.10 5.22
N THR A 253 -22.79 -4.41 6.52
CA THR A 253 -23.99 -4.33 7.36
C THR A 253 -23.77 -3.38 8.53
N LEU A 254 -24.80 -2.63 8.90
CA LEU A 254 -24.76 -1.78 10.09
C LEU A 254 -24.97 -2.60 11.37
N ALA A 255 -24.62 -2.01 12.52
CA ALA A 255 -24.89 -2.64 13.80
C ALA A 255 -26.40 -2.82 14.01
N GLY A 256 -26.82 -4.05 14.32
CA GLY A 256 -28.24 -4.41 14.49
C GLY A 256 -28.94 -4.87 13.22
N GLU A 257 -28.28 -4.83 12.06
CA GLU A 257 -28.81 -5.46 10.84
C GLU A 257 -28.42 -6.95 10.78
N PRO A 258 -29.22 -7.80 10.11
CA PRO A 258 -28.90 -9.21 9.96
C PRO A 258 -27.55 -9.42 9.26
N GLU A 259 -26.74 -10.35 9.79
CA GLU A 259 -25.51 -10.75 9.12
C GLU A 259 -25.84 -11.43 7.78
N ILE A 260 -25.11 -11.05 6.73
CA ILE A 260 -25.23 -11.69 5.42
C ILE A 260 -24.35 -12.95 5.44
N PRO A 261 -24.89 -14.12 5.01
CA PRO A 261 -24.14 -15.37 4.96
C PRO A 261 -22.76 -15.23 4.28
N ALA A 262 -21.75 -15.89 4.86
CA ALA A 262 -20.38 -15.85 4.36
C ALA A 262 -20.27 -16.35 2.92
N ASP A 263 -21.14 -17.28 2.50
CA ASP A 263 -21.15 -17.82 1.15
C ASP A 263 -21.67 -16.83 0.08
N ARG A 264 -22.27 -15.72 0.52
CA ARG A 264 -22.63 -14.57 -0.31
C ARG A 264 -21.60 -13.44 -0.25
N THR A 265 -20.82 -13.31 0.82
CA THR A 265 -19.95 -12.13 1.02
C THR A 265 -18.45 -12.42 0.93
N ALA A 266 -17.99 -13.64 1.13
CA ALA A 266 -16.56 -13.97 1.12
C ALA A 266 -16.01 -14.00 -0.32
N PRO A 267 -15.04 -13.13 -0.69
CA PRO A 267 -14.54 -13.04 -2.07
C PRO A 267 -14.00 -14.36 -2.63
N SER A 268 -13.29 -15.14 -1.82
CA SER A 268 -12.70 -16.42 -2.24
C SER A 268 -13.77 -17.46 -2.59
N TRP A 269 -14.84 -17.52 -1.80
CA TRP A 269 -15.94 -18.44 -2.04
C TRP A 269 -16.79 -18.03 -3.25
N ARG A 270 -16.99 -16.72 -3.43
CA ARG A 270 -17.67 -16.19 -4.62
C ARG A 270 -16.90 -16.47 -5.89
N LEU A 271 -15.59 -16.24 -5.88
CA LEU A 271 -14.73 -16.55 -7.02
C LEU A 271 -14.84 -18.04 -7.38
N LEU A 272 -14.71 -18.94 -6.39
CA LEU A 272 -14.82 -20.37 -6.61
C LEU A 272 -16.18 -20.76 -7.19
N LYS A 273 -17.28 -20.24 -6.63
CA LYS A 273 -18.65 -20.51 -7.11
C LYS A 273 -18.86 -20.00 -8.53
N LEU A 274 -18.49 -18.75 -8.84
CA LEU A 274 -18.64 -18.20 -10.20
C LEU A 274 -17.81 -18.99 -11.21
N PHE A 275 -16.56 -19.25 -10.88
CA PHE A 275 -15.66 -19.97 -11.78
C PHE A 275 -16.15 -21.38 -12.11
N THR A 276 -16.74 -22.08 -11.13
CA THR A 276 -17.22 -23.46 -11.31
C THR A 276 -18.67 -23.56 -11.78
N ALA A 277 -19.43 -22.47 -11.77
CA ALA A 277 -20.84 -22.49 -12.15
C ALA A 277 -21.08 -22.62 -13.66
N GLU A 278 -20.05 -22.39 -14.48
CA GLU A 278 -20.16 -22.43 -15.93
C GLU A 278 -18.86 -22.85 -16.59
N ARG A 279 -18.97 -23.45 -17.78
CA ARG A 279 -17.85 -23.71 -18.68
C ARG A 279 -17.53 -22.44 -19.44
N TRP A 280 -16.66 -21.60 -18.88
CA TRP A 280 -16.34 -20.29 -19.43
C TRP A 280 -15.51 -20.34 -20.73
N ASP A 281 -14.86 -21.47 -21.02
CA ASP A 281 -14.08 -21.72 -22.24
C ASP A 281 -14.87 -21.52 -23.54
N LYS A 282 -16.19 -21.70 -23.50
CA LYS A 282 -17.05 -21.46 -24.68
C LYS A 282 -17.18 -19.99 -25.08
N TYR A 283 -16.68 -19.06 -24.27
CA TYR A 283 -16.73 -17.61 -24.52
C TYR A 283 -15.38 -17.02 -24.96
N ALA A 284 -14.43 -17.86 -25.37
CA ALA A 284 -13.06 -17.52 -25.82
C ALA A 284 -12.91 -16.44 -26.92
N GLY A 285 -14.00 -15.94 -27.48
CA GLY A 285 -14.00 -14.87 -28.48
C GLY A 285 -15.21 -13.94 -28.37
N ALA A 286 -15.91 -13.98 -27.24
CA ALA A 286 -17.00 -13.06 -26.96
C ALA A 286 -16.44 -11.65 -26.69
N SER A 287 -17.23 -10.61 -26.96
CA SER A 287 -16.80 -9.24 -26.63
C SER A 287 -16.76 -9.04 -25.10
N SER A 288 -16.05 -8.01 -24.63
CA SER A 288 -16.01 -7.67 -23.20
C SER A 288 -17.41 -7.39 -22.62
N GLU A 289 -18.30 -6.77 -23.41
CA GLU A 289 -19.71 -6.52 -23.08
C GLU A 289 -20.48 -7.84 -22.91
N GLU A 290 -20.31 -8.76 -23.86
CA GLU A 290 -20.96 -10.07 -23.82
C GLU A 290 -20.46 -10.89 -22.62
N ILE A 291 -19.14 -10.92 -22.39
CA ILE A 291 -18.52 -11.58 -21.25
C ILE A 291 -19.11 -11.04 -19.94
N TRP A 292 -19.13 -9.71 -19.78
CA TRP A 292 -19.69 -9.10 -18.57
C TRP A 292 -21.16 -9.47 -18.36
N ALA A 293 -21.99 -9.34 -19.41
CA ALA A 293 -23.41 -9.68 -19.32
C ALA A 293 -23.64 -11.14 -18.89
N ARG A 294 -22.79 -12.07 -19.32
CA ARG A 294 -22.84 -13.48 -18.88
C ARG A 294 -22.44 -13.64 -17.43
N VAL A 295 -21.35 -13.01 -17.01
CA VAL A 295 -20.88 -13.04 -15.63
C VAL A 295 -21.95 -12.47 -14.70
N ASP A 296 -22.50 -11.29 -15.00
CA ASP A 296 -23.52 -10.64 -14.18
C ASP A 296 -24.83 -11.44 -14.12
N ALA A 297 -25.27 -12.03 -15.24
CA ALA A 297 -26.40 -12.95 -15.24
C ALA A 297 -26.16 -14.17 -14.35
N LYS A 298 -24.92 -14.69 -14.34
CA LYS A 298 -24.55 -15.81 -13.46
C LYS A 298 -24.50 -15.40 -11.99
N VAL A 299 -24.04 -14.19 -11.68
CA VAL A 299 -24.10 -13.62 -10.33
C VAL A 299 -25.56 -13.57 -9.86
N LYS A 300 -26.47 -13.08 -10.71
CA LYS A 300 -27.91 -13.03 -10.41
C LYS A 300 -28.51 -14.40 -10.19
N GLU A 301 -28.14 -15.39 -10.99
CA GLU A 301 -28.59 -16.78 -10.81
C GLU A 301 -28.12 -17.37 -9.48
N LEU A 302 -26.85 -17.15 -9.11
CA LEU A 302 -26.24 -17.76 -7.92
C LEU A 302 -26.69 -17.11 -6.61
N TRP A 303 -26.91 -15.79 -6.61
CA TRP A 303 -27.14 -15.02 -5.37
C TRP A 303 -28.41 -14.17 -5.37
N GLY A 304 -29.15 -14.13 -6.48
CA GLY A 304 -30.40 -13.39 -6.59
C GLY A 304 -30.26 -11.90 -6.91
N PHE A 305 -29.03 -11.40 -7.03
CA PHE A 305 -28.73 -9.99 -7.30
C PHE A 305 -27.72 -9.85 -8.43
N THR A 306 -27.83 -8.80 -9.23
CA THR A 306 -26.74 -8.37 -10.12
C THR A 306 -25.63 -7.70 -9.33
N VAL A 307 -24.46 -7.56 -9.93
CA VAL A 307 -23.35 -6.78 -9.37
C VAL A 307 -23.75 -5.33 -9.18
N GLU A 308 -24.53 -4.75 -10.10
CA GLU A 308 -25.09 -3.40 -9.97
C GLU A 308 -25.93 -3.26 -8.70
N GLU A 309 -26.87 -4.19 -8.46
CA GLU A 309 -27.74 -4.18 -7.29
C GLU A 309 -26.92 -4.29 -6.00
N GLU A 310 -25.85 -5.11 -5.97
CA GLU A 310 -24.95 -5.24 -4.81
C GLU A 310 -24.11 -3.97 -4.56
N LEU A 311 -23.64 -3.29 -5.61
CA LEU A 311 -22.88 -2.04 -5.49
C LEU A 311 -23.76 -0.89 -4.98
N GLN A 312 -24.97 -0.74 -5.55
CA GLN A 312 -25.94 0.27 -5.11
C GLN A 312 -26.33 0.04 -3.65
N GLN A 313 -26.64 -1.20 -3.28
CA GLN A 313 -27.00 -1.55 -1.91
C GLN A 313 -25.87 -1.18 -0.91
N ASP A 314 -24.62 -1.57 -1.18
CA ASP A 314 -23.51 -1.21 -0.28
C ASP A 314 -23.30 0.31 -0.18
N TRP A 315 -23.41 1.03 -1.30
CA TRP A 315 -23.32 2.48 -1.32
C TRP A 315 -24.44 3.15 -0.48
N GLU A 316 -25.67 2.68 -0.57
CA GLU A 316 -26.78 3.18 0.26
C GLU A 316 -26.55 2.92 1.76
N ILE A 317 -26.02 1.75 2.12
CA ILE A 317 -25.67 1.43 3.52
C ILE A 317 -24.53 2.35 4.00
N GLU A 318 -23.55 2.63 3.16
CA GLU A 318 -22.49 3.61 3.44
C GLU A 318 -23.05 5.02 3.64
N SER A 319 -24.04 5.43 2.84
CA SER A 319 -24.71 6.73 2.96
C SER A 319 -25.44 6.87 4.30
N ARG A 320 -26.08 5.79 4.78
CA ARG A 320 -26.70 5.74 6.12
C ARG A 320 -25.65 5.82 7.23
N LEU A 321 -24.51 5.13 7.08
CA LEU A 321 -23.38 5.26 8.02
C LEU A 321 -22.90 6.71 8.08
N LEU A 322 -22.63 7.32 6.93
CA LEU A 322 -22.14 8.69 6.84
C LEU A 322 -23.12 9.68 7.46
N SER A 323 -24.42 9.51 7.22
CA SER A 323 -25.47 10.33 7.84
C SER A 323 -25.48 10.20 9.37
N GLY A 324 -25.29 8.98 9.89
CA GLY A 324 -25.11 8.73 11.33
C GLY A 324 -23.87 9.42 11.93
N LEU A 325 -22.75 9.45 11.19
CA LEU A 325 -21.54 10.16 11.62
C LEU A 325 -21.70 11.68 11.55
N SER A 326 -22.28 12.20 10.46
CA SER A 326 -22.51 13.64 10.26
C SER A 326 -23.49 14.24 11.28
N SER A 327 -24.50 13.48 11.70
CA SER A 327 -25.42 13.90 12.75
C SER A 327 -24.77 13.95 14.14
N ALA A 328 -23.69 13.20 14.35
CA ALA A 328 -22.91 13.24 15.59
C ALA A 328 -21.83 14.34 15.58
N ASP A 329 -21.12 14.54 14.46
CA ASP A 329 -20.00 15.49 14.34
C ASP A 329 -19.73 15.92 12.87
N SER A 330 -20.60 16.77 12.30
CA SER A 330 -20.49 17.23 10.91
C SER A 330 -19.24 18.06 10.62
N GLU A 331 -18.67 18.71 11.65
CA GLU A 331 -17.46 19.54 11.54
C GLU A 331 -16.17 18.72 11.64
N SER A 332 -16.27 17.41 11.85
CA SER A 332 -15.13 16.51 11.85
C SER A 332 -14.46 16.46 10.47
N VAL A 333 -13.14 16.69 10.47
CA VAL A 333 -12.29 16.47 9.28
C VAL A 333 -12.49 15.07 8.71
N VAL A 334 -12.64 14.05 9.58
CA VAL A 334 -12.83 12.66 9.16
C VAL A 334 -14.15 12.49 8.41
N VAL A 335 -15.23 13.09 8.91
CA VAL A 335 -16.56 12.97 8.31
C VAL A 335 -16.62 13.69 6.96
N ARG A 336 -16.11 14.92 6.87
CA ARG A 336 -16.03 15.64 5.59
C ARG A 336 -15.19 14.91 4.56
N THR A 337 -14.09 14.30 4.99
CA THR A 337 -13.23 13.52 4.10
C THR A 337 -13.91 12.23 3.63
N PHE A 338 -14.62 11.54 4.54
CA PHE A 338 -15.38 10.35 4.18
C PHE A 338 -16.53 10.65 3.22
N ALA A 339 -17.16 11.83 3.33
CA ALA A 339 -18.16 12.29 2.38
C ALA A 339 -17.58 12.49 0.97
N LYS A 340 -16.36 13.03 0.85
CA LYS A 340 -15.67 13.15 -0.45
C LYS A 340 -15.37 11.78 -1.05
N TYR A 341 -14.84 10.85 -0.26
CA TYR A 341 -14.67 9.46 -0.69
C TYR A 341 -15.98 8.84 -1.20
N HIS A 342 -17.05 8.96 -0.43
CA HIS A 342 -18.38 8.43 -0.76
C HIS A 342 -18.93 9.01 -2.08
N ALA A 343 -18.71 10.30 -2.32
CA ALA A 343 -19.08 10.97 -3.56
C ALA A 343 -18.24 10.49 -4.76
N THR A 344 -16.91 10.42 -4.63
CA THR A 344 -16.03 9.87 -5.68
C THR A 344 -16.41 8.43 -6.01
N ARG A 345 -16.70 7.61 -5.00
CA ARG A 345 -17.17 6.24 -5.19
C ARG A 345 -18.45 6.18 -6.01
N LYS A 346 -19.42 7.07 -5.77
CA LYS A 346 -20.65 7.11 -6.57
C LYS A 346 -20.37 7.36 -8.06
N ILE A 347 -19.44 8.27 -8.36
CA ILE A 347 -19.02 8.56 -9.75
C ILE A 347 -18.47 7.29 -10.41
N VAL A 348 -17.59 6.56 -9.71
CA VAL A 348 -17.01 5.30 -10.23
C VAL A 348 -18.06 4.21 -10.40
N ILE A 349 -18.99 4.06 -9.45
CA ILE A 349 -20.10 3.10 -9.55
C ILE A 349 -21.01 3.43 -10.73
N ASP A 350 -21.37 4.70 -10.90
CA ASP A 350 -22.26 5.13 -12.00
C ASP A 350 -21.61 4.93 -13.37
N ASP A 351 -20.32 5.25 -13.48
CA ASP A 351 -19.55 5.00 -14.70
C ASP A 351 -19.40 3.50 -14.99
N PHE A 352 -19.19 2.68 -13.95
CA PHE A 352 -19.17 1.23 -14.07
C PHE A 352 -20.51 0.67 -14.53
N ILE A 353 -21.64 1.12 -13.98
CA ILE A 353 -22.97 0.66 -14.39
C ILE A 353 -23.26 1.05 -15.84
N ALA A 354 -22.85 2.25 -16.24
CA ALA A 354 -23.01 2.73 -17.62
C ALA A 354 -22.16 1.94 -18.62
N SER A 355 -20.95 1.53 -18.23
CA SER A 355 -20.02 0.78 -19.09
C SER A 355 -19.13 -0.17 -18.28
N PRO A 356 -19.63 -1.36 -17.90
CA PRO A 356 -18.84 -2.30 -17.10
C PRO A 356 -17.51 -2.74 -17.75
N PRO A 357 -17.43 -2.95 -19.09
CA PRO A 357 -16.18 -3.26 -19.78
C PRO A 357 -15.04 -2.28 -19.54
N THR A 358 -15.33 -1.01 -19.21
CA THR A 358 -14.32 -0.01 -18.83
C THR A 358 -13.47 -0.48 -17.64
N TYR A 359 -14.03 -1.29 -16.75
CA TYR A 359 -13.37 -1.77 -15.53
C TYR A 359 -13.05 -3.27 -15.57
N THR A 360 -13.66 -4.03 -16.48
CA THR A 360 -13.53 -5.50 -16.53
C THR A 360 -12.78 -5.99 -17.77
N SER A 361 -12.11 -5.09 -18.49
CA SER A 361 -11.26 -5.44 -19.64
C SER A 361 -9.96 -4.65 -19.66
N ILE A 362 -8.95 -5.18 -20.35
CA ILE A 362 -7.66 -4.50 -20.51
C ILE A 362 -7.81 -3.20 -21.30
N SER A 363 -8.52 -3.25 -22.44
CA SER A 363 -8.77 -2.09 -23.30
C SER A 363 -9.63 -1.03 -22.59
N GLY A 364 -10.61 -1.46 -21.79
CA GLY A 364 -11.40 -0.54 -20.97
C GLY A 364 -10.55 0.17 -19.93
N TYR A 365 -9.68 -0.57 -19.23
CA TYR A 365 -8.80 0.02 -18.22
C TYR A 365 -7.76 0.96 -18.84
N MET A 366 -7.26 0.66 -20.05
CA MET A 366 -6.44 1.57 -20.83
C MET A 366 -7.18 2.89 -21.12
N GLY A 367 -8.42 2.80 -21.62
CA GLY A 367 -9.27 3.97 -21.84
C GLY A 367 -9.43 4.80 -20.56
N LEU A 368 -9.64 4.13 -19.42
CA LEU A 368 -9.75 4.79 -18.12
C LEU A 368 -8.46 5.52 -17.71
N LEU A 369 -7.29 4.94 -17.98
CA LEU A 369 -6.00 5.61 -17.74
C LEU A 369 -5.83 6.87 -18.58
N ILE A 370 -6.21 6.81 -19.86
CA ILE A 370 -6.18 7.94 -20.80
C ILE A 370 -7.16 9.05 -20.35
N GLU A 371 -8.37 8.68 -19.95
CA GLU A 371 -9.41 9.59 -19.44
C GLU A 371 -9.02 10.19 -18.07
N GLY A 372 -8.03 9.62 -17.39
CA GLY A 372 -7.38 10.16 -16.21
C GLY A 372 -7.82 9.49 -14.91
N VAL A 373 -6.98 8.57 -14.44
CA VAL A 373 -6.98 8.06 -13.06
C VAL A 373 -5.86 8.75 -12.28
N SER A 374 -6.21 9.59 -11.31
CA SER A 374 -5.24 10.41 -10.56
C SER A 374 -5.40 10.20 -9.04
N PRO A 375 -4.84 9.11 -8.49
CA PRO A 375 -4.67 8.98 -7.04
C PRO A 375 -3.67 10.03 -6.54
N LEU A 376 -3.75 10.34 -5.24
CA LEU A 376 -2.74 11.17 -4.59
C LEU A 376 -1.37 10.48 -4.70
N GLN A 377 -0.36 11.22 -5.15
CA GLN A 377 1.01 10.70 -5.28
C GLN A 377 1.90 11.36 -4.21
N ILE A 378 2.54 10.54 -3.38
CA ILE A 378 3.39 10.99 -2.28
C ILE A 378 4.83 10.56 -2.54
N VAL A 379 5.68 11.56 -2.74
CA VAL A 379 7.13 11.40 -2.94
C VAL A 379 7.78 11.29 -1.56
N CYS A 380 8.54 10.23 -1.33
CA CYS A 380 9.19 9.98 -0.05
C CYS A 380 10.72 9.98 -0.21
N SER A 381 11.40 10.58 0.76
CA SER A 381 12.84 10.46 0.96
C SER A 381 13.12 10.03 2.41
N PRO A 382 13.35 8.73 2.64
CA PRO A 382 13.64 8.23 3.98
C PRO A 382 14.89 8.87 4.60
N SER A 383 15.89 9.25 3.80
CA SER A 383 17.10 9.93 4.27
C SER A 383 16.90 11.43 4.59
N GLY A 384 15.73 11.97 4.23
CA GLY A 384 15.45 13.39 4.19
C GLY A 384 16.07 14.08 2.97
N GLN A 385 15.33 15.03 2.40
CA GLN A 385 15.83 15.97 1.39
C GLN A 385 16.03 17.34 2.04
N GLN A 386 17.14 18.00 1.71
CA GLN A 386 17.50 19.30 2.29
C GLN A 386 16.73 20.44 1.62
N GLY A 387 16.49 21.50 2.38
CA GLY A 387 15.85 22.72 1.90
C GLY A 387 14.32 22.66 1.91
N GLU A 388 13.70 23.79 1.54
CA GLU A 388 12.24 23.86 1.43
C GLU A 388 11.79 23.15 0.15
N PRO A 389 10.76 22.27 0.22
CA PRO A 389 10.24 21.65 -0.97
C PRO A 389 9.50 22.68 -1.83
N ALA A 390 9.66 22.58 -3.15
CA ALA A 390 8.82 23.32 -4.10
C ALA A 390 7.36 22.82 -4.10
N ALA A 391 7.09 21.69 -3.46
CA ALA A 391 5.80 21.04 -3.35
C ALA A 391 5.25 21.08 -1.92
N ILE A 392 4.01 20.63 -1.72
CA ILE A 392 3.36 20.69 -0.40
C ILE A 392 4.03 19.67 0.55
N PRO A 393 4.67 20.11 1.66
CA PRO A 393 5.24 19.20 2.64
C PRO A 393 4.15 18.48 3.43
N LEU A 394 4.37 17.17 3.62
CA LEU A 394 3.56 16.31 4.48
C LEU A 394 4.28 16.01 5.80
N PHE A 395 5.58 15.72 5.72
CA PHE A 395 6.45 15.52 6.88
C PHE A 395 7.74 16.29 6.67
N ASP A 396 7.87 17.43 7.33
CA ASP A 396 9.04 18.30 7.34
C ASP A 396 9.78 18.25 8.68
N TYR A 397 11.02 18.73 8.67
CA TYR A 397 11.80 18.92 9.88
C TYR A 397 12.47 20.29 9.85
N ASP A 398 12.49 20.94 11.03
CA ASP A 398 13.11 22.25 11.22
C ASP A 398 13.86 22.29 12.55
N PHE A 399 15.18 22.20 12.45
CA PHE A 399 16.15 22.31 13.53
C PHE A 399 16.91 23.65 13.47
N SER A 400 16.36 24.68 12.81
CA SER A 400 17.00 26.01 12.68
C SER A 400 17.30 26.70 14.01
N HIS A 401 16.63 26.29 15.09
CA HIS A 401 16.98 26.72 16.46
C HIS A 401 18.40 26.29 16.88
N LEU A 402 19.03 25.33 16.19
CA LEU A 402 20.40 24.88 16.42
C LEU A 402 21.44 25.62 15.55
N GLY A 403 21.01 26.46 14.59
CA GLY A 403 21.92 27.22 13.72
C GLY A 403 21.36 27.48 12.31
N SER A 404 22.23 27.89 11.38
CA SER A 404 21.87 28.29 10.01
C SER A 404 22.27 27.29 8.92
N HIS A 405 22.71 26.07 9.29
CA HIS A 405 23.16 25.07 8.32
C HIS A 405 21.97 24.52 7.50
N PRO A 406 22.08 24.38 6.16
CA PRO A 406 21.02 23.81 5.32
C PRO A 406 20.49 22.43 5.72
N LEU A 407 21.31 21.62 6.40
CA LEU A 407 20.93 20.29 6.90
C LEU A 407 19.89 20.34 8.02
N LEU A 408 19.73 21.49 8.66
CA LEU A 408 18.79 21.69 9.75
C LEU A 408 17.34 21.82 9.26
N LYS A 409 17.13 22.03 7.96
CA LYS A 409 15.79 22.17 7.39
C LYS A 409 15.61 21.24 6.19
N GLY A 410 14.48 20.55 6.14
CA GLY A 410 14.21 19.63 5.05
C GLY A 410 12.88 18.91 5.19
N TRP A 411 12.71 17.86 4.38
CA TRP A 411 11.48 17.10 4.30
C TRP A 411 11.71 15.61 4.04
N HIS A 412 10.77 14.80 4.53
CA HIS A 412 10.73 13.34 4.32
C HIS A 412 9.65 12.91 3.34
N ALA A 413 8.55 13.67 3.25
CA ALA A 413 7.56 13.42 2.21
C ALA A 413 6.85 14.69 1.77
N VAL A 414 6.53 14.73 0.48
CA VAL A 414 5.79 15.80 -0.18
C VAL A 414 4.75 15.20 -1.12
N VAL A 415 3.70 15.96 -1.41
CA VAL A 415 2.81 15.64 -2.53
C VAL A 415 3.57 15.87 -3.84
N ASN A 416 3.47 14.95 -4.79
CA ASN A 416 4.09 15.13 -6.11
C ASN A 416 3.51 16.40 -6.77
N PRO A 417 4.31 17.45 -7.01
CA PRO A 417 3.80 18.70 -7.62
C PRO A 417 3.40 18.49 -9.09
N ASN A 418 3.90 17.43 -9.72
CA ASN A 418 3.60 17.09 -11.11
C ASN A 418 2.47 16.07 -11.25
N ALA A 419 1.92 15.56 -10.13
CA ALA A 419 0.62 14.92 -10.19
C ALA A 419 -0.37 16.04 -10.55
N SER A 420 -1.03 15.93 -11.69
CA SER A 420 -2.14 16.83 -12.02
C SER A 420 -3.03 16.93 -10.78
N ASP A 421 -3.45 18.14 -10.41
CA ASP A 421 -4.21 18.44 -9.20
C ASP A 421 -5.64 17.86 -9.23
N GLY A 422 -5.83 16.77 -9.97
CA GLY A 422 -7.09 16.13 -10.30
C GLY A 422 -7.90 16.92 -11.32
N ARG A 423 -7.52 18.15 -11.71
CA ARG A 423 -8.32 18.95 -12.64
C ARG A 423 -8.37 18.29 -14.02
N GLY A 424 -9.56 17.79 -14.34
CA GLY A 424 -9.84 17.10 -15.60
C GLY A 424 -9.61 15.59 -15.57
N ALA A 425 -9.11 15.01 -14.47
CA ALA A 425 -9.07 13.57 -14.32
C ALA A 425 -10.49 13.02 -14.10
N LYS A 426 -10.84 11.95 -14.81
CA LYS A 426 -12.13 11.26 -14.62
C LYS A 426 -12.32 10.71 -13.22
N ILE A 427 -11.27 10.14 -12.62
CA ILE A 427 -11.29 9.60 -11.25
C ILE A 427 -10.20 10.27 -10.42
N SER A 428 -10.62 11.04 -9.40
CA SER A 428 -9.74 11.57 -8.37
C SER A 428 -10.49 11.82 -7.06
N ILE A 429 -9.76 11.75 -5.95
CA ILE A 429 -10.22 12.13 -4.59
C ILE A 429 -9.83 13.57 -4.23
N GLY A 430 -8.95 14.20 -5.03
CA GLY A 430 -8.39 15.52 -4.75
C GLY A 430 -7.41 15.54 -3.57
N PHE A 431 -6.82 16.69 -3.31
CA PHE A 431 -5.96 16.92 -2.15
C PHE A 431 -6.19 18.31 -1.56
N ASP A 432 -6.89 18.35 -0.43
CA ASP A 432 -7.16 19.58 0.32
C ASP A 432 -6.70 19.46 1.77
N HIS A 433 -7.02 20.46 2.59
CA HIS A 433 -6.65 20.50 4.00
C HIS A 433 -7.18 19.30 4.79
N ASP A 434 -8.40 18.84 4.50
CA ASP A 434 -8.99 17.72 5.23
C ASP A 434 -8.26 16.42 4.88
N TRP A 435 -8.00 16.18 3.59
CA TRP A 435 -7.25 15.00 3.16
C TRP A 435 -5.79 15.02 3.63
N LYS A 436 -5.16 16.21 3.64
CA LYS A 436 -3.82 16.41 4.24
C LYS A 436 -3.81 15.95 5.70
N SER A 437 -4.82 16.34 6.48
CA SER A 437 -4.94 15.94 7.88
C SER A 437 -5.12 14.43 8.03
N ILE A 438 -5.87 13.77 7.13
CA ILE A 438 -5.93 12.30 7.12
C ILE A 438 -4.53 11.70 6.96
N VAL A 439 -3.75 12.18 5.99
CA VAL A 439 -2.40 11.68 5.71
C VAL A 439 -1.41 11.95 6.85
N THR A 440 -1.44 13.14 7.45
CA THR A 440 -0.39 13.59 8.39
C THR A 440 -0.75 13.44 9.86
N GLU A 441 -2.02 13.19 10.20
CA GLU A 441 -2.49 13.12 11.59
C GLU A 441 -3.27 11.85 11.89
N PHE A 442 -4.35 11.56 11.15
CA PHE A 442 -5.26 10.46 11.48
C PHE A 442 -4.70 9.08 11.08
N SER A 443 -4.20 8.94 9.86
CA SER A 443 -3.58 7.69 9.37
C SER A 443 -2.39 7.29 10.26
N PRO A 444 -1.40 8.17 10.54
CA PRO A 444 -0.24 7.81 11.34
C PRO A 444 -0.59 7.30 12.74
N VAL A 445 -1.47 8.03 13.44
CA VAL A 445 -1.92 7.65 14.79
C VAL A 445 -2.70 6.35 14.75
N THR A 446 -3.60 6.19 13.77
CA THR A 446 -4.44 4.99 13.67
C THR A 446 -3.63 3.76 13.35
N LYS A 447 -2.72 3.83 12.38
CA LYS A 447 -1.80 2.73 12.06
C LYS A 447 -0.98 2.31 13.27
N LEU A 448 -0.48 3.27 14.05
CA LEU A 448 0.25 3.03 15.29
C LEU A 448 -0.62 2.33 16.35
N LEU A 449 -1.87 2.76 16.53
CA LEU A 449 -2.84 2.11 17.42
C LEU A 449 -3.22 0.70 16.97
N VAL A 450 -3.28 0.46 15.66
CA VAL A 450 -3.70 -0.80 15.05
C VAL A 450 -2.57 -1.83 15.06
N SER A 451 -1.33 -1.41 14.78
CA SER A 451 -0.23 -2.32 14.46
C SER A 451 1.07 -2.05 15.23
N GLY A 452 1.11 -1.03 16.08
CA GLY A 452 2.36 -0.59 16.69
C GLY A 452 3.36 -0.09 15.64
N ARG A 453 4.66 -0.26 15.91
CA ARG A 453 5.76 0.09 15.01
C ARG A 453 5.99 -0.92 13.90
N ALA A 454 5.39 -2.11 14.00
CA ALA A 454 5.48 -3.15 12.99
C ALA A 454 4.56 -2.91 11.76
N GLN A 455 3.95 -1.73 11.63
CA GLN A 455 3.17 -1.39 10.44
C GLN A 455 4.08 -1.28 9.22
N ARG A 456 3.82 -2.09 8.18
CA ARG A 456 4.66 -2.20 6.98
C ARG A 456 4.62 -0.96 6.08
N LEU A 457 3.52 -0.20 6.09
CA LEU A 457 3.26 0.94 5.21
C LEU A 457 3.35 2.26 5.97
N MET A 458 4.41 2.45 6.74
CA MET A 458 4.69 3.73 7.40
C MET A 458 6.11 4.18 7.12
N LEU A 459 6.25 5.46 6.77
CA LEU A 459 7.55 6.12 6.79
C LEU A 459 8.02 6.27 8.24
N GLY A 460 9.34 6.33 8.47
CA GLY A 460 9.87 6.63 9.80
C GLY A 460 9.36 7.96 10.37
N ALA A 461 9.32 9.00 9.53
CA ALA A 461 8.74 10.31 9.90
C ALA A 461 7.22 10.27 10.14
N GLU A 462 6.50 9.39 9.44
CA GLU A 462 5.07 9.16 9.70
C GLU A 462 4.87 8.55 11.09
N LEU A 463 5.69 7.57 11.46
CA LEU A 463 5.66 6.96 12.78
C LEU A 463 5.98 7.98 13.88
N ASP A 464 7.08 8.72 13.73
CA ASP A 464 7.49 9.74 14.69
C ASP A 464 6.40 10.81 14.90
N ARG A 465 5.72 11.21 13.82
CA ARG A 465 4.57 12.10 13.88
C ARG A 465 3.43 11.48 14.71
N GLY A 466 3.06 10.23 14.45
CA GLY A 466 2.03 9.52 15.23
C GLY A 466 2.37 9.41 16.71
N GLU A 467 3.61 9.04 17.04
CA GLU A 467 4.12 8.99 18.41
C GLU A 467 4.10 10.36 19.10
N THR A 468 4.57 11.39 18.40
CA THR A 468 4.61 12.77 18.91
C THR A 468 3.21 13.30 19.20
N LEU A 469 2.24 13.02 18.35
CA LEU A 469 0.84 13.40 18.58
C LEU A 469 0.26 12.70 19.83
N LEU A 470 0.51 11.40 20.00
CA LEU A 470 0.07 10.68 21.22
C LEU A 470 0.75 11.19 22.49
N LYS A 471 2.06 11.47 22.44
CA LYS A 471 2.82 12.07 23.54
C LYS A 471 2.29 13.45 23.91
N LYS A 472 1.96 14.29 22.92
CA LYS A 472 1.37 15.63 23.11
C LYS A 472 0.01 15.59 23.82
N ILE A 473 -0.76 14.52 23.60
CA ILE A 473 -2.04 14.27 24.29
C ILE A 473 -1.82 13.71 25.72
N GLY A 474 -0.58 13.45 26.11
CA GLY A 474 -0.19 13.05 27.47
C GLY A 474 0.06 11.55 27.65
N PHE A 475 0.11 10.76 26.58
CA PHE A 475 0.37 9.33 26.71
C PHE A 475 1.87 9.00 26.78
N LYS A 476 2.20 8.08 27.68
CA LYS A 476 3.40 7.24 27.54
C LYS A 476 3.02 5.99 26.78
N MET A 477 3.83 5.53 25.84
CA MET A 477 3.53 4.35 25.03
C MET A 477 4.35 3.15 25.51
N LYS A 478 3.74 1.96 25.47
CA LYS A 478 4.41 0.68 25.71
C LYS A 478 4.02 -0.29 24.60
N PHE A 479 4.99 -0.70 23.82
CA PHE A 479 4.77 -1.61 22.70
C PHE A 479 4.91 -3.07 23.15
N MET A 480 4.08 -3.93 22.61
CA MET A 480 4.26 -5.36 22.75
C MET A 480 5.42 -5.82 21.85
N PRO A 481 6.31 -6.72 22.31
CA PRO A 481 7.57 -6.99 21.62
C PRO A 481 7.46 -7.28 20.10
N PRO A 482 6.51 -8.11 19.61
CA PRO A 482 6.36 -8.37 18.17
C PRO A 482 5.89 -7.15 17.35
N TYR A 483 5.49 -6.08 18.02
CA TYR A 483 4.97 -4.84 17.42
C TYR A 483 5.83 -3.62 17.77
N ASP A 484 6.91 -3.79 18.53
CA ASP A 484 7.83 -2.71 18.92
C ASP A 484 8.88 -2.45 17.83
N LYS A 485 9.23 -3.46 17.04
CA LYS A 485 10.20 -3.34 15.95
C LYS A 485 9.66 -3.98 14.68
N LEU A 486 10.00 -3.39 13.55
CA LEU A 486 9.72 -3.97 12.24
C LEU A 486 10.86 -4.94 11.89
N ASP A 487 10.64 -6.25 12.09
CA ASP A 487 11.60 -7.32 11.73
C ASP A 487 11.67 -7.56 10.21
N GLN A 488 11.87 -6.50 9.43
CA GLN A 488 12.18 -6.61 8.01
C GLN A 488 13.66 -6.38 7.77
N LEU A 489 14.39 -7.50 7.69
CA LEU A 489 15.73 -7.54 7.12
C LEU A 489 15.63 -7.23 5.63
N VAL A 490 16.37 -6.22 5.18
CA VAL A 490 16.52 -5.93 3.76
C VAL A 490 17.48 -6.97 3.20
N ASN A 491 17.03 -7.72 2.20
CA ASN A 491 17.91 -8.63 1.50
C ASN A 491 18.84 -7.85 0.56
N GLY A 492 20.15 -8.11 0.64
CA GLY A 492 21.15 -7.57 -0.29
C GLY A 492 20.82 -7.85 -1.75
N ASP A 493 20.24 -9.01 -2.05
CA ASP A 493 19.82 -9.36 -3.41
C ASP A 493 18.64 -8.51 -3.89
N ASP A 494 17.66 -8.24 -3.01
CA ASP A 494 16.52 -7.37 -3.33
C ASP A 494 16.99 -5.94 -3.58
N TYR A 495 17.90 -5.43 -2.75
CA TYR A 495 18.48 -4.11 -2.96
C TYR A 495 19.31 -4.03 -4.25
N ARG A 496 20.16 -5.03 -4.51
CA ARG A 496 20.92 -5.14 -5.76
C ARG A 496 20.01 -5.14 -6.97
N HIS A 497 18.88 -5.85 -6.89
CA HIS A 497 17.90 -5.86 -7.97
C HIS A 497 17.28 -4.48 -8.19
N LEU A 498 16.76 -3.86 -7.12
CA LEU A 498 16.10 -2.54 -7.19
C LEU A 498 17.03 -1.42 -7.66
N THR A 499 18.31 -1.47 -7.28
CA THR A 499 19.30 -0.44 -7.62
C THR A 499 20.19 -0.81 -8.81
N GLY A 500 20.15 -2.06 -9.26
CA GLY A 500 21.07 -2.60 -10.27
C GLY A 500 22.56 -2.55 -9.91
N MET A 501 22.92 -2.21 -8.66
CA MET A 501 24.29 -1.97 -8.22
C MET A 501 24.98 -3.25 -7.77
N ASP A 502 26.04 -3.65 -8.48
CA ASP A 502 26.89 -4.79 -8.07
C ASP A 502 27.90 -4.42 -6.97
N GLN A 503 28.09 -3.13 -6.75
CA GLN A 503 28.94 -2.57 -5.70
C GLN A 503 28.34 -1.26 -5.21
N ALA A 504 28.46 -0.97 -3.93
CA ALA A 504 28.01 0.27 -3.32
C ALA A 504 28.98 0.72 -2.23
N LYS A 505 29.04 2.02 -1.93
CA LYS A 505 29.85 2.52 -0.82
C LYS A 505 29.13 2.23 0.50
N CYS A 506 29.88 1.73 1.48
CA CYS A 506 29.42 1.56 2.85
C CYS A 506 29.09 2.93 3.45
N ASP A 507 27.86 3.11 3.93
CA ASP A 507 27.37 4.40 4.45
C ASP A 507 28.16 4.89 5.67
N PHE A 508 28.87 3.99 6.36
CA PHE A 508 29.67 4.31 7.54
C PHE A 508 31.12 4.70 7.24
N THR A 509 31.69 4.18 6.15
CA THR A 509 33.16 4.22 5.93
C THR A 509 33.56 4.66 4.53
N GLY A 510 32.62 4.73 3.60
CA GLY A 510 32.88 5.02 2.19
C GLY A 510 33.58 3.89 1.42
N GLU A 511 34.01 2.82 2.09
CA GLU A 511 34.61 1.63 1.47
C GLU A 511 33.62 0.96 0.52
N VAL A 512 34.11 0.46 -0.61
CA VAL A 512 33.28 -0.22 -1.60
C VAL A 512 32.96 -1.63 -1.13
N VAL A 513 31.67 -1.95 -1.01
CA VAL A 513 31.14 -3.27 -0.65
C VAL A 513 30.62 -3.94 -1.91
N SER A 514 30.89 -5.24 -2.07
CA SER A 514 30.36 -6.03 -3.18
C SER A 514 28.96 -6.55 -2.86
N ALA A 515 28.09 -6.71 -3.87
CA ALA A 515 26.68 -7.03 -3.62
C ALA A 515 26.44 -8.34 -2.85
N LYS A 516 27.29 -9.36 -3.04
CA LYS A 516 27.25 -10.62 -2.27
C LYS A 516 27.47 -10.40 -0.76
N ASP A 517 28.09 -9.28 -0.39
CA ASP A 517 28.44 -8.91 0.97
C ASP A 517 27.57 -7.77 1.52
N PHE A 518 26.55 -7.32 0.77
CA PHE A 518 25.59 -6.33 1.26
C PHE A 518 24.88 -6.86 2.52
N ASP A 519 24.84 -6.01 3.54
CA ASP A 519 24.00 -6.09 4.72
C ASP A 519 23.54 -4.67 5.07
N PHE A 520 22.50 -4.55 5.88
CA PHE A 520 21.89 -3.28 6.22
C PHE A 520 21.70 -3.15 7.72
N ILE A 521 22.04 -1.98 8.26
CA ILE A 521 21.63 -1.61 9.60
C ILE A 521 20.32 -0.85 9.49
N SER A 522 19.28 -1.39 10.13
CA SER A 522 17.98 -0.75 10.16
C SER A 522 18.00 0.51 11.03
N PRO A 523 17.27 1.57 10.65
CA PRO A 523 17.07 2.74 11.52
C PRO A 523 16.44 2.34 12.87
N TRP A 524 15.70 1.23 12.91
CA TRP A 524 15.05 0.68 14.11
C TRP A 524 16.02 -0.05 15.04
N GLU A 525 17.11 -0.63 14.52
CA GLU A 525 18.15 -1.24 15.33
C GLU A 525 18.88 -0.18 16.16
N ILE A 526 19.11 1.00 15.55
CA ILE A 526 19.89 2.09 16.13
C ILE A 526 19.08 2.90 17.14
N ARG A 527 17.79 3.15 16.88
CA ARG A 527 16.93 4.02 17.70
C ARG A 527 16.40 3.36 18.98
N ASP A 528 16.90 2.19 19.32
CA ASP A 528 16.72 1.60 20.66
C ASP A 528 17.59 2.35 21.68
N ASP A 529 17.04 2.79 22.81
CA ASP A 529 17.74 3.56 23.85
C ASP A 529 19.10 2.96 24.25
N ARG A 530 19.23 1.62 24.25
CA ARG A 530 20.48 0.94 24.59
C ARG A 530 21.56 1.10 23.52
N ALA A 531 21.17 1.03 22.24
CA ALA A 531 22.08 1.11 21.10
C ALA A 531 22.37 2.57 20.70
N PHE A 532 21.38 3.45 20.83
CA PHE A 532 21.37 4.79 20.27
C PHE A 532 22.58 5.61 20.71
N ARG A 533 22.91 5.63 22.01
CA ARG A 533 24.04 6.41 22.53
C ARG A 533 25.38 5.89 22.00
N GLY A 534 25.60 4.58 22.04
CA GLY A 534 26.84 3.97 21.55
C GLY A 534 27.02 4.17 20.04
N PHE A 535 25.92 4.06 19.29
CA PHE A 535 25.92 4.28 17.85
C PHE A 535 26.12 5.75 17.50
N LEU A 536 25.49 6.67 18.24
CA LEU A 536 25.68 8.11 18.09
C LEU A 536 27.14 8.52 18.27
N THR A 537 27.78 8.04 19.34
CA THR A 537 29.21 8.29 19.57
C THR A 537 30.05 7.75 18.42
N TYR A 538 29.76 6.53 17.96
CA TYR A 538 30.48 5.91 16.83
C TYR A 538 30.34 6.73 15.53
N ILE A 539 29.14 7.16 15.16
CA ILE A 539 28.94 8.03 13.99
C ILE A 539 29.62 9.39 14.20
N GLY A 540 29.55 9.94 15.42
CA GLY A 540 30.21 11.19 15.79
C GLY A 540 31.72 11.13 15.57
N GLU A 541 32.36 10.01 15.92
CA GLU A 541 33.77 9.72 15.65
C GLU A 541 34.05 9.64 14.14
N GLN A 542 33.22 8.93 13.36
CA GLN A 542 33.42 8.84 11.90
C GLN A 542 33.21 10.18 11.18
N MET A 543 32.27 11.00 11.66
CA MET A 543 31.94 12.30 11.06
C MET A 543 32.78 13.46 11.60
N ASN A 544 33.65 13.22 12.60
CA ASN A 544 34.34 14.26 13.38
C ASN A 544 33.39 15.32 13.98
N SER A 545 32.13 14.95 14.26
CA SER A 545 31.14 15.84 14.88
C SER A 545 29.95 15.05 15.43
N GLU A 546 29.84 14.99 16.76
CA GLU A 546 28.72 14.34 17.46
C GLU A 546 27.38 15.04 17.18
N GLN A 547 27.38 16.37 17.04
CA GLN A 547 26.18 17.14 16.72
C GLN A 547 25.66 16.81 15.31
N MET A 548 26.55 16.71 14.33
CA MET A 548 26.18 16.31 12.96
C MET A 548 25.75 14.84 12.88
N ALA A 549 26.36 13.97 13.69
CA ALA A 549 25.93 12.59 13.85
C ALA A 549 24.51 12.51 14.43
N ALA A 550 24.22 13.27 15.48
CA ALA A 550 22.89 13.33 16.09
C ALA A 550 21.83 13.81 15.09
N LEU A 551 22.14 14.87 14.34
CA LEU A 551 21.27 15.39 13.30
C LEU A 551 21.05 14.38 12.16
N THR A 552 22.11 13.68 11.75
CA THR A 552 22.04 12.67 10.68
C THR A 552 21.19 11.49 11.11
N ILE A 553 21.37 10.98 12.33
CA ILE A 553 20.55 9.88 12.85
C ILE A 553 19.12 10.35 13.10
N ALA A 554 18.89 11.58 13.55
CA ALA A 554 17.54 12.10 13.77
C ALA A 554 16.73 12.18 12.45
N LYS A 555 17.35 12.68 11.38
CA LYS A 555 16.70 12.83 10.07
C LYS A 555 16.66 11.54 9.27
N ASP A 556 17.67 10.67 9.33
CA ASP A 556 17.80 9.59 8.37
C ASP A 556 17.06 8.32 8.82
N TRP A 557 15.94 8.03 8.18
CA TRP A 557 15.10 6.85 8.38
C TRP A 557 15.32 5.79 7.29
N SER A 558 16.37 5.90 6.47
CA SER A 558 16.75 4.88 5.49
C SER A 558 17.48 3.71 6.16
N TYR A 559 17.62 2.60 5.43
CA TYR A 559 18.50 1.50 5.81
C TYR A 559 19.92 1.81 5.38
N TRP A 560 20.89 1.59 6.27
CA TRP A 560 22.28 1.98 6.02
C TRP A 560 23.06 0.77 5.52
N LEU A 561 23.52 0.84 4.28
CA LEU A 561 24.28 -0.21 3.60
C LEU A 561 25.67 -0.36 4.21
N THR A 562 26.04 -1.61 4.49
CA THR A 562 27.37 -1.97 4.99
C THR A 562 27.75 -3.39 4.53
N SER A 563 28.93 -3.87 4.93
CA SER A 563 29.34 -5.26 4.69
C SER A 563 28.78 -6.18 5.78
N LYS A 564 28.47 -7.43 5.44
CA LYS A 564 28.04 -8.48 6.41
C LYS A 564 28.96 -8.59 7.63
N GLU A 565 30.26 -8.52 7.42
CA GLU A 565 31.25 -8.56 8.50
C GLU A 565 31.11 -7.35 9.43
N ARG A 566 31.00 -6.14 8.86
CA ARG A 566 30.87 -4.91 9.63
C ARG A 566 29.51 -4.83 10.32
N ALA A 567 28.43 -5.23 9.66
CA ALA A 567 27.12 -5.34 10.29
C ALA A 567 27.19 -6.26 11.51
N LYS A 568 27.75 -7.47 11.37
CA LYS A 568 27.97 -8.38 12.51
C LYS A 568 28.78 -7.74 13.64
N ALA A 569 29.84 -7.00 13.30
CA ALA A 569 30.65 -6.29 14.29
C ALA A 569 29.87 -5.18 15.01
N LEU A 570 29.09 -4.37 14.28
CA LEU A 570 28.24 -3.32 14.85
C LEU A 570 27.13 -3.91 15.73
N ARG A 571 26.45 -4.96 15.25
CA ARG A 571 25.42 -5.66 16.02
C ARG A 571 25.99 -6.26 17.31
N SER A 572 27.18 -6.88 17.25
CA SER A 572 27.87 -7.38 18.42
C SER A 572 28.35 -6.27 19.38
N ARG A 573 28.86 -5.15 18.86
CA ARG A 573 29.41 -4.04 19.67
C ARG A 573 28.32 -3.31 20.45
N PHE A 574 27.18 -3.08 19.81
CA PHE A 574 26.09 -2.27 20.39
C PHE A 574 24.92 -3.10 20.91
N GLY A 575 25.01 -4.43 20.82
CA GLY A 575 23.92 -5.33 21.21
C GLY A 575 22.68 -5.14 20.34
N LEU A 576 22.87 -4.85 19.05
CA LEU A 576 21.77 -4.83 18.09
C LEU A 576 21.29 -6.26 17.85
N ILE A 577 20.01 -6.41 17.54
CA ILE A 577 19.41 -7.71 17.27
C ILE A 577 19.91 -8.19 15.89
N PRO A 578 20.44 -9.43 15.76
CA PRO A 578 20.97 -9.99 14.52
C PRO A 578 20.00 -9.99 13.33
#